data_AF-A0A7W8A6Y9-F1
#
_entry.id   AF-A0A7W8A6Y9-F1
#
_cell.length_a   1.000
_cell.length_b   1.000
_cell.length_c   1.000
_cell.angle_alpha   90.00
_cell.angle_beta   90.00
_cell.angle_gamma   90.00
#
_symmetry.space_group_name_H-M   'P 1'
#
loop_
_entity.id
_entity.type
_entity.pdbx_description
1 polymer ?
#
loop_
_entity_poly.entity_id
_entity_poly.type
_entity_poly.pdbx_seq_one_letter_code
_entity_poly.pdbx_strand_id
1 'polypeptide(L)'
;MKDPAWPIAALLVGYPVWWALGFGGLSVVVMAVPMALILWRRRPIRLPRGAGLWVLLLAGYLVSGLALAEAPPGTYGGLGPGRLIGYGMRFALYASLFVVVLYLGNLTKQELSQLRLVRMLGVLFVWTVAGGLLGVLFPKFSYTSPVELVLPDWIAGNSFVQNLIHPTAAQTQKVLGYGLPRPEAPFEWANAWGSNLSILLVWFVVGWWVYGGRRRKAAAVVLISLAAVPVVYSLNRGLWIGLGLAALYLVLRVGGRTRLTVCAIATTAALVFALSPLAALVIQRLDNPHSNDIRAFTVSATIEAAAHSPVIGFGNTRNATGNHRTITTGKTDWCTGCGHPPLGSDGQLWLLLITQGVTGAVLYVAFFAGAVRRHWRDRSPVGLAGVLVMLLVLLYMFVYDGLVTPLSLYLISFALLWRNTT
;
A
#
# COMPACT_ATOMS: atom_id res chain seq x y z
N MET A 1 -4.81 22.89 22.85
CA MET A 1 -5.39 22.21 21.67
C MET A 1 -6.31 21.09 22.15
N LYS A 2 -7.57 21.05 21.71
CA LYS A 2 -8.48 19.93 21.99
C LYS A 2 -7.99 18.70 21.21
N ASP A 3 -7.63 17.63 21.93
CA ASP A 3 -7.16 16.30 21.50
C ASP A 3 -6.11 16.21 20.36
N PRO A 4 -4.80 16.08 20.65
CA PRO A 4 -3.78 15.83 19.62
C PRO A 4 -3.94 14.48 18.89
N ALA A 5 -4.87 13.60 19.21
CA ALA A 5 -5.10 12.42 18.37
C ALA A 5 -5.96 12.69 17.12
N TRP A 6 -6.59 13.87 17.01
CA TRP A 6 -7.57 14.13 15.95
C TRP A 6 -7.04 13.95 14.51
N PRO A 7 -5.80 14.35 14.14
CA PRO A 7 -5.36 14.22 12.74
C PRO A 7 -5.23 12.78 12.29
N ILE A 8 -4.71 11.90 13.17
CA ILE A 8 -4.59 10.47 12.86
C ILE A 8 -5.96 9.76 12.92
N ALA A 9 -6.87 10.22 13.78
CA ALA A 9 -8.24 9.74 13.81
C ALA A 9 -8.98 10.09 12.50
N ALA A 10 -8.84 11.32 12.01
CA ALA A 10 -9.39 11.76 10.73
C ALA A 10 -8.84 10.93 9.56
N LEU A 11 -7.54 10.60 9.57
CA LEU A 11 -6.92 9.77 8.55
C LEU A 11 -7.42 8.32 8.57
N LEU A 12 -7.54 7.69 9.75
CA LEU A 12 -7.83 6.25 9.86
C LEU A 12 -9.32 5.93 10.03
N VAL A 13 -9.98 6.60 10.97
CA VAL A 13 -11.40 6.37 11.27
C VAL A 13 -12.29 7.08 10.26
N GLY A 14 -11.90 8.31 9.88
CA GLY A 14 -12.59 9.13 8.88
C GLY A 14 -12.28 8.79 7.43
N TYR A 15 -11.55 7.70 7.16
CA TYR A 15 -11.13 7.33 5.80
C TYR A 15 -12.26 7.27 4.75
N PRO A 16 -13.47 6.76 5.05
CA PRO A 16 -14.57 6.78 4.08
C PRO A 16 -14.97 8.17 3.61
N VAL A 17 -14.79 9.20 4.45
CA VAL A 17 -15.06 10.59 4.07
C VAL A 17 -14.01 11.04 3.06
N TRP A 18 -12.73 10.73 3.27
CA TRP A 18 -11.68 11.03 2.31
C TRP A 18 -11.90 10.33 0.97
N TRP A 19 -12.30 9.06 1.00
CA TRP A 19 -12.69 8.33 -0.20
C TRP A 19 -13.89 8.97 -0.89
N ALA A 20 -14.93 9.33 -0.14
CA ALA A 20 -16.11 10.04 -0.64
C ALA A 20 -15.80 11.36 -1.32
N LEU A 21 -14.80 12.08 -0.81
CA LEU A 21 -14.34 13.33 -1.39
C LEU A 21 -13.48 13.15 -2.65
N GLY A 22 -13.01 11.94 -2.99
CA GLY A 22 -12.00 11.74 -4.05
C GLY A 22 -10.57 12.08 -3.60
N PHE A 23 -10.33 12.09 -2.29
CA PHE A 23 -9.04 12.40 -1.66
C PHE A 23 -8.41 11.18 -0.96
N GLY A 24 -8.94 9.97 -1.14
CA GLY A 24 -8.56 8.78 -0.37
C GLY A 24 -7.05 8.58 -0.26
N GLY A 25 -6.34 8.50 -1.39
CA GLY A 25 -4.88 8.36 -1.42
C GLY A 25 -4.14 9.59 -0.88
N LEU A 26 -4.58 10.80 -1.25
CA LEU A 26 -3.87 12.05 -0.92
C LEU A 26 -4.21 12.63 0.46
N SER A 27 -5.15 12.01 1.18
CA SER A 27 -5.59 12.43 2.52
C SER A 27 -4.44 12.54 3.52
N VAL A 28 -3.40 11.72 3.35
CA VAL A 28 -2.20 11.77 4.18
C VAL A 28 -1.38 13.04 3.99
N VAL A 29 -1.35 13.61 2.79
CA VAL A 29 -0.68 14.89 2.52
C VAL A 29 -1.42 16.02 3.24
N VAL A 30 -2.75 16.02 3.15
CA VAL A 30 -3.61 17.02 3.82
C VAL A 30 -3.45 16.93 5.34
N MET A 31 -3.50 15.72 5.92
CA MET A 31 -3.37 15.51 7.35
C MET A 31 -1.94 15.67 7.89
N ALA A 32 -0.91 15.58 7.05
CA ALA A 32 0.45 15.87 7.46
C ALA A 32 0.65 17.35 7.83
N VAL A 33 -0.11 18.28 7.24
CA VAL A 33 -0.03 19.72 7.56
C VAL A 33 -0.34 20.01 9.04
N PRO A 34 -1.53 19.67 9.59
CA PRO A 34 -1.78 19.88 11.01
C PRO A 34 -0.82 19.08 11.89
N MET A 35 -0.42 17.87 11.50
CA MET A 35 0.59 17.10 12.24
C MET A 35 1.94 17.83 12.33
N ALA A 36 2.40 18.44 11.23
CA ALA A 36 3.62 19.24 11.18
C ALA A 36 3.52 20.50 12.05
N LEU A 37 2.38 21.21 12.00
CA LEU A 37 2.14 22.40 12.84
C LEU A 37 2.17 22.05 14.33
N ILE A 38 1.60 20.90 14.71
CA ILE A 38 1.63 20.41 16.09
C ILE A 38 3.05 20.04 16.51
N LEU A 39 3.80 19.34 15.65
CA LEU A 39 5.21 19.01 15.89
C LEU A 39 6.08 20.25 16.06
N TRP A 40 5.88 21.26 15.21
CA TRP A 40 6.65 22.50 15.24
C TRP A 40 6.56 23.21 16.60
N ARG A 41 5.37 23.15 17.23
CA ARG A 41 5.12 23.71 18.56
C ARG A 41 5.67 22.87 19.72
N ARG A 42 6.19 21.66 19.45
CA ARG A 42 6.60 20.64 20.44
C ARG A 42 8.11 20.34 20.42
N ARG A 43 8.93 21.32 20.02
CA ARG A 43 10.39 21.16 19.97
C ARG A 43 10.97 20.91 21.38
N PRO A 44 12.02 20.08 21.52
CA PRO A 44 12.75 19.36 20.48
C PRO A 44 12.03 18.09 19.98
N ILE A 45 12.08 17.84 18.66
CA ILE A 45 11.49 16.65 18.03
C ILE A 45 12.48 15.49 18.15
N ARG A 46 12.03 14.37 18.73
CA ARG A 46 12.82 13.13 18.77
C ARG A 46 12.74 12.43 17.43
N LEU A 47 13.87 11.87 16.98
CA LEU A 47 13.94 11.07 15.77
C LEU A 47 13.99 9.57 16.10
N PRO A 48 13.30 8.70 15.34
CA PRO A 48 13.48 7.27 15.48
C PRO A 48 14.89 6.86 15.07
N ARG A 49 15.41 5.80 15.69
CA ARG A 49 16.62 5.14 15.16
C ARG A 49 16.36 4.75 13.69
N GLY A 50 17.33 4.99 12.81
CA GLY A 50 17.19 4.75 11.37
C GLY A 50 16.51 5.89 10.59
N ALA A 51 16.04 6.96 11.24
CA ALA A 51 15.48 8.15 10.58
C ALA A 51 16.40 8.70 9.48
N GLY A 52 17.72 8.68 9.69
CA GLY A 52 18.71 9.13 8.71
C GLY A 52 18.59 8.45 7.35
N LEU A 53 18.23 7.16 7.30
CA LEU A 53 18.05 6.44 6.03
C LEU A 53 16.86 6.99 5.23
N TRP A 54 15.77 7.34 5.93
CA TRP A 54 14.60 7.94 5.30
C TRP A 54 14.85 9.38 4.87
N VAL A 55 15.59 10.15 5.68
CA VAL A 55 16.01 11.52 5.32
C VAL A 55 16.93 11.50 4.11
N LEU A 56 17.88 10.57 4.04
CA LEU A 56 18.73 10.38 2.87
C LEU A 56 17.92 9.95 1.64
N LEU A 57 16.89 9.11 1.80
CA LEU A 57 15.98 8.74 0.71
C LEU A 57 15.23 9.99 0.18
N LEU A 58 14.74 10.86 1.07
CA LEU A 58 14.10 12.12 0.69
C LEU A 58 15.08 13.09 0.00
N ALA A 59 16.31 13.20 0.50
CA ALA A 59 17.35 14.01 -0.12
C ALA A 59 17.70 13.47 -1.53
N GLY A 60 17.84 12.16 -1.67
CA GLY A 60 18.00 11.49 -2.97
C GLY A 60 16.84 11.76 -3.92
N TYR A 61 15.61 11.79 -3.40
CA TYR A 61 14.41 12.17 -4.15
C TYR A 61 14.46 13.60 -4.70
N LEU A 62 14.99 14.55 -3.94
CA LEU A 62 15.20 15.92 -4.40
C LEU A 62 16.27 15.96 -5.49
N VAL A 63 17.39 15.26 -5.30
CA VAL A 63 18.49 15.21 -6.28
C VAL A 63 18.06 14.55 -7.59
N SER A 64 17.25 13.49 -7.54
CA SER A 64 16.73 12.83 -8.74
C SER A 64 15.77 13.70 -9.55
N GLY A 65 15.26 14.80 -8.97
CA GLY A 65 14.54 15.85 -9.68
C GLY A 65 15.36 16.50 -10.80
N LEU A 66 16.69 16.52 -10.70
CA LEU A 66 17.59 17.02 -11.73
C LEU A 66 17.53 16.19 -13.03
N ALA A 67 17.10 14.94 -12.95
CA ALA A 67 17.01 14.01 -14.08
C ALA A 67 15.60 13.91 -14.69
N LEU A 68 14.68 14.83 -14.36
CA LEU A 68 13.29 14.78 -14.87
C LEU A 68 13.19 15.00 -16.38
N ALA A 69 14.11 15.79 -16.96
CA ALA A 69 14.15 16.04 -18.40
C ALA A 69 14.66 14.82 -19.19
N GLU A 70 15.49 13.99 -18.55
CA GLU A 70 16.17 12.86 -19.20
C GLU A 70 15.19 11.77 -19.66
N ALA A 71 15.44 11.21 -20.83
CA ALA A 71 14.68 10.11 -21.41
C ALA A 71 15.66 8.99 -21.83
N PRO A 72 15.76 7.89 -21.05
CA PRO A 72 16.65 6.80 -21.42
C PRO A 72 16.15 6.08 -22.70
N PRO A 73 17.05 5.38 -23.42
CA PRO A 73 16.67 4.56 -24.57
C PRO A 73 15.50 3.61 -24.27
N GLY A 74 14.65 3.36 -25.27
CA GLY A 74 13.49 2.48 -25.12
C GLY A 74 12.33 3.10 -24.33
N THR A 75 12.37 4.40 -24.04
CA THR A 75 11.26 5.12 -23.38
C THR A 75 10.63 6.19 -24.26
N TYR A 76 9.35 6.46 -23.99
CA TYR A 76 8.50 7.40 -24.72
C TYR A 76 8.08 8.59 -23.86
N GLY A 77 7.98 9.76 -24.51
CA GLY A 77 7.43 10.99 -23.94
C GLY A 77 8.50 11.97 -23.42
N GLY A 78 8.19 13.26 -23.47
CA GLY A 78 9.06 14.35 -23.02
C GLY A 78 8.73 14.87 -21.61
N LEU A 79 9.48 15.88 -21.18
CA LEU A 79 9.15 16.64 -19.98
C LEU A 79 7.84 17.39 -20.20
N GLY A 80 6.85 17.15 -19.34
CA GLY A 80 5.56 17.82 -19.41
C GLY A 80 4.90 17.93 -18.03
N PRO A 81 3.77 18.65 -17.92
CA PRO A 81 3.09 18.90 -16.65
C PRO A 81 2.80 17.62 -15.86
N GLY A 82 2.34 16.56 -16.52
CA GLY A 82 2.09 15.27 -15.87
C GLY A 82 3.34 14.64 -15.22
N ARG A 83 4.53 14.82 -15.82
CA ARG A 83 5.80 14.35 -15.24
C ARG A 83 6.18 15.16 -14.00
N LEU A 84 5.95 16.47 -14.00
CA LEU A 84 6.21 17.33 -12.84
C LEU A 84 5.21 17.05 -11.71
N ILE A 85 3.92 16.93 -12.03
CA ILE A 85 2.86 16.62 -11.06
C ILE A 85 3.09 15.25 -10.43
N GLY A 86 3.40 14.22 -11.22
CA GLY A 86 3.67 12.87 -10.71
C GLY A 86 4.93 12.81 -9.83
N TYR A 87 5.95 13.62 -10.12
CA TYR A 87 7.14 13.77 -9.26
C TYR A 87 6.77 14.44 -7.94
N GLY A 88 6.15 15.61 -8.01
CA GLY A 88 5.79 16.42 -6.84
C GLY A 88 4.83 15.70 -5.91
N MET A 89 3.83 15.00 -6.47
CA MET A 89 2.89 14.20 -5.68
C MET A 89 3.60 13.09 -4.92
N ARG A 90 4.46 12.30 -5.58
CA ARG A 90 5.17 11.19 -4.92
C ARG A 90 6.14 11.71 -3.86
N PHE A 91 6.89 12.77 -4.15
CA PHE A 91 7.76 13.41 -3.15
C PHE A 91 6.95 13.89 -1.93
N ALA A 92 5.84 14.61 -2.16
CA ALA A 92 4.97 15.09 -1.10
C ALA A 92 4.43 13.94 -0.24
N LEU A 93 4.13 12.79 -0.84
CA LEU A 93 3.72 11.58 -0.10
C LEU A 93 4.85 11.05 0.79
N TYR A 94 6.06 10.82 0.27
CA TYR A 94 7.17 10.35 1.10
C TYR A 94 7.49 11.31 2.26
N ALA A 95 7.46 12.62 2.01
CA ALA A 95 7.70 13.64 3.01
C ALA A 95 6.58 13.67 4.08
N SER A 96 5.33 13.66 3.63
CA SER A 96 4.14 13.65 4.51
C SER A 96 4.13 12.43 5.42
N LEU A 97 4.51 11.27 4.90
CA LEU A 97 4.58 10.06 5.69
C LEU A 97 5.68 10.09 6.74
N PHE A 98 6.80 10.75 6.46
CA PHE A 98 7.81 10.96 7.48
C PHE A 98 7.32 11.90 8.59
N VAL A 99 6.58 12.95 8.23
CA VAL A 99 5.88 13.80 9.21
C VAL A 99 4.93 12.98 10.07
N VAL A 100 4.14 12.06 9.49
CA VAL A 100 3.25 11.15 10.25
C VAL A 100 4.05 10.30 11.24
N VAL A 101 5.19 9.72 10.83
CA VAL A 101 6.05 8.93 11.73
C VAL A 101 6.55 9.77 12.91
N LEU A 102 7.10 10.95 12.62
CA LEU A 102 7.60 11.85 13.66
C LEU A 102 6.48 12.31 14.59
N TYR A 103 5.32 12.61 14.02
CA TYR A 103 4.13 13.02 14.76
C TYR A 103 3.72 11.94 15.74
N LEU A 104 3.48 10.74 15.22
CA LEU A 104 3.03 9.62 16.02
C LEU A 104 4.07 9.24 17.07
N GLY A 105 5.37 9.26 16.79
CA GLY A 105 6.37 8.90 17.79
C GLY A 105 6.62 9.94 18.88
N ASN A 106 6.29 11.21 18.64
CA ASN A 106 6.47 12.29 19.61
C ASN A 106 5.23 12.59 20.47
N LEU A 107 4.08 11.97 20.21
CA LEU A 107 2.93 12.04 21.12
C LEU A 107 3.16 11.21 22.39
N THR A 108 2.68 11.66 23.54
CA THR A 108 2.77 10.85 24.78
C THR A 108 1.77 9.69 24.78
N LYS A 109 1.92 8.75 25.72
CA LYS A 109 0.96 7.63 25.91
C LYS A 109 -0.42 8.12 26.40
N GLN A 110 -0.47 9.26 27.09
CA GLN A 110 -1.71 9.90 27.54
C GLN A 110 -2.47 10.53 26.37
N GLU A 111 -1.75 11.18 25.45
CA GLU A 111 -2.32 11.82 24.26
C GLU A 111 -2.83 10.79 23.25
N LEU A 112 -2.03 9.76 23.00
CA LEU A 112 -2.38 8.68 22.08
C LEU A 112 -1.82 7.36 22.60
N SER A 113 -2.63 6.59 23.32
CA SER A 113 -2.23 5.25 23.72
C SER A 113 -2.01 4.37 22.49
N GLN A 114 -1.05 3.44 22.55
CA GLN A 114 -0.80 2.51 21.44
C GLN A 114 -2.07 1.73 21.06
N LEU A 115 -2.82 1.28 22.06
CA LEU A 115 -4.06 0.54 21.84
C LEU A 115 -5.13 1.39 21.16
N ARG A 116 -5.19 2.71 21.43
CA ARG A 116 -6.09 3.63 20.72
C ARG A 116 -5.74 3.66 19.23
N LEU A 117 -4.45 3.81 18.89
CA LEU A 117 -3.98 3.79 17.50
C LEU A 117 -4.23 2.44 16.80
N VAL A 118 -3.91 1.32 17.45
CA VAL A 118 -4.17 -0.03 16.93
C VAL A 118 -5.68 -0.25 16.69
N ARG A 119 -6.54 0.25 17.58
CA ARG A 119 -8.00 0.18 17.38
C ARG A 119 -8.48 1.04 16.23
N MET A 120 -7.89 2.22 16.00
CA MET A 120 -8.17 3.05 14.82
C MET A 120 -7.81 2.34 13.51
N LEU A 121 -6.65 1.65 13.46
CA LEU A 121 -6.30 0.77 12.34
C LEU A 121 -7.33 -0.37 12.18
N GLY A 122 -7.79 -0.93 13.30
CA GLY A 122 -8.87 -1.91 13.26
C GLY A 122 -10.22 -1.36 12.76
N VAL A 123 -10.52 -0.07 12.94
CA VAL A 123 -11.69 0.57 12.32
C VAL A 123 -11.50 0.72 10.82
N LEU A 124 -10.29 1.11 10.38
CA LEU A 124 -9.99 1.14 8.94
C LEU A 124 -10.11 -0.26 8.30
N PHE A 125 -9.74 -1.33 9.01
CA PHE A 125 -10.02 -2.71 8.55
C PHE A 125 -11.51 -2.94 8.28
N VAL A 126 -12.40 -2.47 9.17
CA VAL A 126 -13.86 -2.59 8.96
C VAL A 126 -14.28 -1.92 7.66
N TRP A 127 -13.78 -0.71 7.39
CA TRP A 127 -14.05 0.00 6.14
C TRP A 127 -13.47 -0.70 4.91
N THR A 128 -12.28 -1.29 5.03
CA THR A 128 -11.68 -2.12 3.97
C THR A 128 -12.52 -3.34 3.64
N VAL A 129 -13.09 -4.02 4.65
CA VAL A 129 -13.98 -5.16 4.44
C VAL A 129 -15.30 -4.71 3.81
N ALA A 130 -15.89 -3.61 4.31
CA ALA A 130 -17.12 -3.06 3.76
C ALA A 130 -16.95 -2.64 2.29
N GLY A 131 -15.86 -1.94 1.95
CA GLY A 131 -15.54 -1.58 0.57
C GLY A 131 -15.23 -2.78 -0.32
N GLY A 132 -14.57 -3.81 0.24
CA GLY A 132 -14.34 -5.07 -0.46
C GLY A 132 -15.65 -5.79 -0.82
N LEU A 133 -16.59 -5.85 0.13
CA LEU A 133 -17.92 -6.41 -0.12
C LEU A 133 -18.73 -5.57 -1.10
N LEU A 134 -18.63 -4.24 -1.03
CA LEU A 134 -19.22 -3.33 -2.02
C LEU A 134 -18.69 -3.64 -3.42
N GLY A 135 -17.38 -3.84 -3.58
CA GLY A 135 -16.76 -4.21 -4.87
C GLY A 135 -17.20 -5.57 -5.40
N VAL A 136 -17.51 -6.53 -4.53
CA VAL A 136 -18.01 -7.85 -4.93
C VAL A 136 -19.50 -7.80 -5.29
N LEU A 137 -20.32 -7.13 -4.48
CA LEU A 137 -21.78 -7.12 -4.61
C LEU A 137 -22.27 -6.08 -5.64
N PHE A 138 -21.58 -4.95 -5.73
CA PHE A 138 -21.93 -3.82 -6.59
C PHE A 138 -20.70 -3.37 -7.41
N PRO A 139 -20.16 -4.24 -8.29
CA PRO A 139 -18.90 -4.00 -8.98
C PRO A 139 -18.89 -2.78 -9.92
N LYS A 140 -20.07 -2.32 -10.36
CA LYS A 140 -20.24 -1.14 -11.22
C LYS A 140 -20.43 0.16 -10.43
N PHE A 141 -20.40 0.11 -9.10
CA PHE A 141 -20.60 1.29 -8.28
C PHE A 141 -19.41 2.25 -8.44
N SER A 142 -19.70 3.43 -8.97
CA SER A 142 -18.78 4.57 -9.06
C SER A 142 -19.57 5.87 -9.04
N TYR A 143 -18.90 6.98 -8.75
CA TYR A 143 -19.50 8.31 -8.78
C TYR A 143 -18.43 9.37 -8.98
N THR A 144 -18.81 10.51 -9.54
CA THR A 144 -17.95 11.70 -9.65
C THR A 144 -17.79 12.33 -8.29
N SER A 145 -16.54 12.49 -7.82
CA SER A 145 -16.28 13.04 -6.49
C SER A 145 -16.31 14.58 -6.47
N PRO A 146 -16.47 15.21 -5.30
CA PRO A 146 -16.32 16.66 -5.15
C PRO A 146 -14.99 17.21 -5.68
N VAL A 147 -13.89 16.46 -5.52
CA VAL A 147 -12.58 16.87 -6.07
C VAL A 147 -12.57 16.84 -7.58
N GLU A 148 -13.16 15.81 -8.18
CA GLU A 148 -13.27 15.68 -9.63
C GLU A 148 -14.11 16.81 -10.23
N LEU A 149 -15.15 17.26 -9.54
CA LEU A 149 -15.96 18.41 -9.97
C LEU A 149 -15.23 19.76 -9.93
N VAL A 150 -14.23 19.89 -9.06
CA VAL A 150 -13.51 21.17 -8.84
C VAL A 150 -12.21 21.25 -9.64
N LEU A 151 -11.58 20.11 -9.93
CA LEU A 151 -10.31 20.09 -10.65
C LEU A 151 -10.52 20.47 -12.13
N PRO A 152 -9.65 21.34 -12.70
CA PRO A 152 -9.68 21.63 -14.13
C PRO A 152 -9.49 20.38 -14.99
N ASP A 153 -10.11 20.35 -16.18
CA ASP A 153 -10.06 19.21 -17.11
C ASP A 153 -8.63 18.79 -17.49
N TRP A 154 -7.69 19.73 -17.58
CA TRP A 154 -6.29 19.41 -17.90
C TRP A 154 -5.57 18.64 -16.77
N ILE A 155 -6.08 18.68 -15.53
CA ILE A 155 -5.63 17.86 -14.40
C ILE A 155 -6.47 16.59 -14.30
N ALA A 156 -7.81 16.72 -14.30
CA ALA A 156 -8.74 15.61 -14.12
C ALA A 156 -8.73 14.61 -15.29
N GLY A 157 -8.46 15.08 -16.51
CA GLY A 157 -8.33 14.26 -17.72
C GLY A 157 -7.06 13.40 -17.77
N ASN A 158 -6.13 13.58 -16.82
CA ASN A 158 -4.99 12.67 -16.69
C ASN A 158 -5.44 11.35 -16.05
N SER A 159 -5.27 10.23 -16.76
CA SER A 159 -5.75 8.91 -16.30
C SER A 159 -5.21 8.48 -14.94
N PHE A 160 -3.99 8.88 -14.56
CA PHE A 160 -3.45 8.59 -13.23
C PHE A 160 -4.15 9.40 -12.15
N VAL A 161 -4.42 10.68 -12.41
CA VAL A 161 -5.17 11.54 -11.49
C VAL A 161 -6.61 11.07 -11.37
N GLN A 162 -7.26 10.74 -12.49
CA GLN A 162 -8.63 10.22 -12.52
C GLN A 162 -8.78 8.98 -11.63
N ASN A 163 -7.85 8.03 -11.67
CA ASN A 163 -7.87 6.86 -10.79
C ASN A 163 -7.77 7.20 -9.29
N LEU A 164 -7.19 8.36 -8.93
CA LEU A 164 -7.08 8.80 -7.54
C LEU A 164 -8.33 9.55 -7.06
N ILE A 165 -9.00 10.26 -7.97
CA ILE A 165 -10.09 11.19 -7.64
C ILE A 165 -11.48 10.66 -7.99
N HIS A 166 -11.61 9.57 -8.74
CA HIS A 166 -12.88 8.96 -9.13
C HIS A 166 -13.14 7.68 -8.33
N PRO A 167 -13.96 7.74 -7.24
CA PRO A 167 -14.24 6.58 -6.41
C PRO A 167 -14.95 5.47 -7.16
N THR A 168 -14.39 4.28 -7.06
CA THR A 168 -14.85 3.06 -7.71
C THR A 168 -14.87 1.91 -6.69
N ALA A 169 -15.82 1.00 -6.84
CA ALA A 169 -15.95 -0.16 -5.97
C ALA A 169 -15.03 -1.32 -6.39
N ALA A 170 -14.83 -1.51 -7.70
CA ALA A 170 -14.04 -2.62 -8.24
C ALA A 170 -13.43 -2.32 -9.62
N GLN A 171 -12.26 -2.92 -9.87
CA GLN A 171 -11.60 -2.92 -11.17
C GLN A 171 -12.00 -4.18 -11.94
N THR A 172 -12.68 -4.01 -13.06
CA THR A 172 -12.99 -5.14 -13.94
C THR A 172 -11.74 -5.51 -14.76
N GLN A 173 -11.23 -6.72 -14.56
CA GLN A 173 -10.07 -7.24 -15.29
C GLN A 173 -10.38 -8.59 -15.92
N LYS A 174 -9.86 -8.83 -17.13
CA LYS A 174 -10.04 -10.10 -17.87
C LYS A 174 -8.94 -11.11 -17.53
N VAL A 175 -8.82 -11.46 -16.24
CA VAL A 175 -7.73 -12.33 -15.76
C VAL A 175 -7.89 -13.79 -16.17
N LEU A 176 -9.14 -14.27 -16.24
CA LEU A 176 -9.50 -15.65 -16.59
C LEU A 176 -10.11 -15.75 -18.01
N GLY A 177 -9.82 -14.78 -18.89
CA GLY A 177 -10.42 -14.69 -20.23
C GLY A 177 -11.79 -14.01 -20.29
N TYR A 178 -12.44 -13.79 -19.14
CA TYR A 178 -13.68 -13.03 -19.00
C TYR A 178 -13.55 -11.95 -17.91
N GLY A 179 -14.41 -10.92 -17.98
CA GLY A 179 -14.36 -9.78 -17.07
C GLY A 179 -14.78 -10.16 -15.66
N LEU A 180 -13.86 -10.03 -14.70
CA LEU A 180 -14.10 -10.28 -13.29
C LEU A 180 -13.85 -9.01 -12.48
N PRO A 181 -14.76 -8.64 -11.57
CA PRO A 181 -14.56 -7.49 -10.70
C PRO A 181 -13.56 -7.84 -9.60
N ARG A 182 -12.51 -7.03 -9.48
CA ARG A 182 -11.56 -7.10 -8.38
C ARG A 182 -11.84 -5.94 -7.42
N PRO A 183 -12.27 -6.20 -6.17
CA PRO A 183 -12.59 -5.14 -5.21
C PRO A 183 -11.40 -4.22 -4.97
N GLU A 184 -11.67 -2.92 -4.92
CA GLU A 184 -10.66 -1.89 -4.62
C GLU A 184 -11.08 -0.90 -3.53
N ALA A 185 -12.38 -0.63 -3.37
CA ALA A 185 -12.85 0.34 -2.39
C ALA A 185 -12.43 0.00 -0.94
N PRO A 186 -12.11 1.00 -0.10
CA PRO A 186 -12.10 2.44 -0.40
C PRO A 186 -10.75 2.94 -0.94
N PHE A 187 -9.96 2.08 -1.57
CA PHE A 187 -8.61 2.40 -2.04
C PHE A 187 -8.57 2.58 -3.55
N GLU A 188 -7.41 3.02 -4.02
CA GLU A 188 -7.17 3.50 -5.38
C GLU A 188 -6.96 2.40 -6.42
N TRP A 189 -6.60 1.19 -5.98
CA TRP A 189 -6.41 0.03 -6.86
C TRP A 189 -6.73 -1.29 -6.14
N ALA A 190 -7.15 -2.32 -6.88
CA ALA A 190 -7.43 -3.63 -6.31
C ALA A 190 -6.20 -4.28 -5.64
N ASN A 191 -4.99 -3.97 -6.15
CA ASN A 191 -3.74 -4.40 -5.52
C ASN A 191 -3.46 -3.66 -4.20
N ALA A 192 -3.75 -2.35 -4.15
CA ALA A 192 -3.64 -1.55 -2.93
C ALA A 192 -4.62 -2.05 -1.86
N TRP A 193 -5.86 -2.38 -2.26
CA TRP A 193 -6.84 -3.01 -1.36
C TRP A 193 -6.31 -4.30 -0.73
N GLY A 194 -5.76 -5.21 -1.53
CA GLY A 194 -5.19 -6.45 -1.01
C GLY A 194 -4.00 -6.20 -0.06
N SER A 195 -3.10 -5.29 -0.42
CA SER A 195 -1.97 -4.93 0.45
C SER A 195 -2.47 -4.35 1.78
N ASN A 196 -3.35 -3.35 1.75
CA ASN A 196 -3.93 -2.71 2.92
C ASN A 196 -4.69 -3.71 3.80
N LEU A 197 -5.55 -4.55 3.22
CA LEU A 197 -6.31 -5.56 3.95
C LEU A 197 -5.38 -6.46 4.77
N SER A 198 -4.28 -6.94 4.18
CA SER A 198 -3.35 -7.82 4.89
C SER A 198 -2.67 -7.15 6.09
N ILE A 199 -2.28 -5.89 5.95
CA ILE A 199 -1.65 -5.10 7.03
C ILE A 199 -2.67 -4.78 8.12
N LEU A 200 -3.86 -4.35 7.71
CA LEU A 200 -4.95 -3.99 8.62
C LEU A 200 -5.47 -5.20 9.38
N LEU A 201 -5.51 -6.39 8.76
CA LEU A 201 -5.85 -7.65 9.41
C LEU A 201 -4.91 -7.94 10.59
N VAL A 202 -3.59 -7.75 10.39
CA VAL A 202 -2.59 -7.93 11.48
C VAL A 202 -2.92 -7.04 12.68
N TRP A 203 -3.16 -5.75 12.45
CA TRP A 203 -3.49 -4.81 13.52
C TRP A 203 -4.89 -5.02 14.11
N PHE A 204 -5.85 -5.44 13.30
CA PHE A 204 -7.20 -5.76 13.73
C PHE A 204 -7.19 -6.94 14.70
N VAL A 205 -6.46 -8.02 14.38
CA VAL A 205 -6.27 -9.15 15.31
C VAL A 205 -5.65 -8.67 16.63
N VAL A 206 -4.62 -7.83 16.60
CA VAL A 206 -4.04 -7.29 17.84
C VAL A 206 -5.05 -6.45 18.64
N GLY A 207 -5.72 -5.49 18.00
CA GLY A 207 -6.59 -4.54 18.70
C GLY A 207 -7.94 -5.09 19.16
N TRP A 208 -8.51 -6.02 18.39
CA TRP A 208 -9.89 -6.50 18.56
C TRP A 208 -9.99 -7.95 19.02
N TRP A 209 -8.99 -8.79 18.72
CA TRP A 209 -8.94 -10.16 19.23
C TRP A 209 -8.05 -10.26 20.48
N VAL A 210 -6.76 -9.91 20.37
CA VAL A 210 -5.79 -10.07 21.48
C VAL A 210 -6.12 -9.15 22.65
N TYR A 211 -6.31 -7.85 22.39
CA TYR A 211 -6.68 -6.85 23.40
C TYR A 211 -8.18 -6.53 23.45
N GLY A 212 -9.01 -7.40 22.87
CA GLY A 212 -10.45 -7.23 22.81
C GLY A 212 -11.22 -7.92 23.93
N GLY A 213 -12.31 -7.31 24.38
CA GLY A 213 -13.34 -7.97 25.19
C GLY A 213 -14.24 -8.88 24.36
N ARG A 214 -15.20 -9.56 24.99
CA ARG A 214 -16.10 -10.55 24.34
C ARG A 214 -16.77 -10.01 23.06
N ARG A 215 -17.33 -8.80 23.10
CA ARG A 215 -17.99 -8.17 21.93
C ARG A 215 -17.05 -7.94 20.75
N ARG A 216 -15.82 -7.47 21.01
CA ARG A 216 -14.82 -7.23 19.94
C ARG A 216 -14.30 -8.53 19.36
N LYS A 217 -14.15 -9.57 20.17
CA LYS A 217 -13.80 -10.91 19.70
C LYS A 217 -14.89 -11.49 18.79
N ALA A 218 -16.16 -11.37 19.17
CA ALA A 218 -17.28 -11.77 18.32
C ALA A 218 -17.30 -11.00 16.99
N ALA A 219 -17.16 -9.66 17.05
CA ALA A 219 -17.05 -8.84 15.85
C ALA A 219 -15.85 -9.23 14.98
N ALA A 220 -14.71 -9.59 15.60
CA ALA A 220 -13.52 -10.00 14.87
C ALA A 220 -13.73 -11.30 14.09
N VAL A 221 -14.40 -12.29 14.69
CA VAL A 221 -14.77 -13.54 13.99
C VAL A 221 -15.63 -13.21 12.77
N VAL A 222 -16.72 -12.46 12.96
CA VAL A 222 -17.64 -12.10 11.87
C VAL A 222 -16.92 -11.34 10.75
N LEU A 223 -16.15 -10.31 11.09
CA LEU A 223 -15.48 -9.47 10.09
C LEU A 223 -14.38 -10.20 9.33
N ILE A 224 -13.64 -11.10 9.98
CA ILE A 224 -12.62 -11.93 9.30
C ILE A 224 -13.30 -12.92 8.37
N SER A 225 -14.40 -13.55 8.78
CA SER A 225 -15.19 -14.43 7.92
C SER A 225 -15.75 -13.69 6.70
N LEU A 226 -16.29 -12.48 6.89
CA LEU A 226 -16.76 -11.64 5.80
C LEU A 226 -15.64 -11.19 4.86
N ALA A 227 -14.45 -10.88 5.41
CA ALA A 227 -13.28 -10.50 4.62
C ALA A 227 -12.80 -11.62 3.69
N ALA A 228 -13.01 -12.88 4.05
CA ALA A 228 -12.59 -14.02 3.22
C ALA A 228 -13.24 -14.01 1.82
N VAL A 229 -14.46 -13.48 1.70
CA VAL A 229 -15.18 -13.39 0.42
C VAL A 229 -14.42 -12.51 -0.59
N PRO A 230 -14.24 -11.20 -0.36
CA PRO A 230 -13.49 -10.37 -1.31
C PRO A 230 -12.01 -10.76 -1.40
N VAL A 231 -11.41 -11.38 -0.38
CA VAL A 231 -10.02 -11.89 -0.46
C VAL A 231 -9.89 -12.94 -1.58
N VAL A 232 -10.84 -13.86 -1.71
CA VAL A 232 -10.82 -14.82 -2.82
C VAL A 232 -11.17 -14.15 -4.15
N TYR A 233 -12.29 -13.42 -4.21
CA TYR A 233 -12.75 -12.80 -5.46
C TYR A 233 -11.78 -11.74 -6.01
N SER A 234 -10.88 -11.20 -5.18
CA SER A 234 -9.80 -10.31 -5.64
C SER A 234 -8.81 -10.97 -6.59
N LEU A 235 -8.73 -12.30 -6.61
CA LEU A 235 -7.75 -13.09 -7.38
C LEU A 235 -6.30 -12.60 -7.20
N ASN A 236 -6.03 -12.02 -6.04
CA ASN A 236 -4.81 -11.30 -5.77
C ASN A 236 -3.74 -12.23 -5.16
N ARG A 237 -2.90 -12.80 -6.02
CA ARG A 237 -1.82 -13.71 -5.62
C ARG A 237 -0.87 -13.11 -4.59
N GLY A 238 -0.55 -11.81 -4.71
CA GLY A 238 0.33 -11.12 -3.77
C GLY A 238 -0.22 -11.16 -2.34
N LEU A 239 -1.52 -10.88 -2.20
CA LEU A 239 -2.23 -10.90 -0.92
C LEU A 239 -2.19 -12.31 -0.31
N TRP A 240 -2.47 -13.35 -1.11
CA TRP A 240 -2.46 -14.72 -0.61
C TRP A 240 -1.07 -15.15 -0.13
N ILE A 241 -0.02 -14.82 -0.86
CA ILE A 241 1.37 -15.06 -0.43
C ILE A 241 1.67 -14.31 0.87
N GLY A 242 1.24 -13.05 0.98
CA GLY A 242 1.41 -12.25 2.20
C GLY A 242 0.67 -12.83 3.42
N LEU A 243 -0.56 -13.33 3.24
CA LEU A 243 -1.29 -14.03 4.31
C LEU A 243 -0.60 -15.34 4.71
N GLY A 244 -0.06 -16.08 3.74
CA GLY A 244 0.75 -17.28 4.01
C GLY A 244 2.01 -16.96 4.81
N LEU A 245 2.75 -15.90 4.43
CA LEU A 245 3.90 -15.40 5.17
C LEU A 245 3.52 -14.98 6.59
N ALA A 246 2.38 -14.29 6.76
CA ALA A 246 1.89 -13.89 8.07
C ALA A 246 1.60 -15.09 8.99
N ALA A 247 0.92 -16.12 8.47
CA ALA A 247 0.66 -17.34 9.21
C ALA A 247 1.97 -18.07 9.59
N LEU A 248 2.87 -18.26 8.61
CA LEU A 248 4.17 -18.91 8.83
C LEU A 248 5.00 -18.16 9.87
N TYR A 249 5.11 -16.83 9.73
CA TYR A 249 5.79 -15.99 10.70
C TYR A 249 5.22 -16.19 12.11
N LEU A 250 3.90 -16.13 12.28
CA LEU A 250 3.29 -16.30 13.59
C LEU A 250 3.56 -17.69 14.17
N VAL A 251 3.42 -18.77 13.40
CA VAL A 251 3.70 -20.15 13.85
C VAL A 251 5.13 -20.28 14.37
N LEU A 252 6.11 -19.72 13.65
CA LEU A 252 7.53 -19.74 14.03
C LEU A 252 7.82 -18.85 15.25
N ARG A 253 7.07 -17.77 15.43
CA ARG A 253 7.37 -16.72 16.41
C ARG A 253 6.57 -16.84 17.72
N VAL A 254 5.51 -17.63 17.75
CA VAL A 254 4.77 -17.93 18.98
C VAL A 254 5.08 -19.35 19.46
N GLY A 255 4.83 -19.63 20.73
CA GLY A 255 5.07 -20.94 21.35
C GLY A 255 3.82 -21.49 22.04
N GLY A 256 3.91 -22.74 22.50
CA GLY A 256 2.89 -23.40 23.32
C GLY A 256 1.50 -23.45 22.67
N ARG A 257 0.47 -23.22 23.49
CA ARG A 257 -0.95 -23.28 23.06
C ARG A 257 -1.27 -22.31 21.93
N THR A 258 -0.69 -21.11 21.92
CA THR A 258 -0.92 -20.13 20.85
C THR A 258 -0.48 -20.66 19.49
N ARG A 259 0.64 -21.40 19.43
CA ARG A 259 1.11 -22.03 18.18
C ARG A 259 0.11 -23.06 17.69
N LEU A 260 -0.35 -23.93 18.60
CA LEU A 260 -1.35 -24.97 18.27
C LEU A 260 -2.65 -24.33 17.77
N THR A 261 -3.12 -23.26 18.40
CA THR A 261 -4.32 -22.53 17.95
C THR A 261 -4.13 -21.91 16.58
N VAL A 262 -2.99 -21.27 16.29
CA VAL A 262 -2.71 -20.71 14.96
C VAL A 262 -2.65 -21.81 13.90
N CYS A 263 -1.96 -22.92 14.19
CA CYS A 263 -1.93 -24.07 13.27
C CYS A 263 -3.33 -24.64 13.04
N ALA A 264 -4.11 -24.86 14.09
CA ALA A 264 -5.47 -25.37 13.98
C ALA A 264 -6.35 -24.43 13.12
N ILE A 265 -6.32 -23.13 13.37
CA ILE A 265 -7.07 -22.14 12.58
C ILE A 265 -6.61 -22.17 11.11
N ALA A 266 -5.30 -22.21 10.86
CA ALA A 266 -4.76 -22.24 9.49
C ALA A 266 -5.18 -23.52 8.75
N THR A 267 -5.09 -24.67 9.41
CA THR A 267 -5.52 -25.97 8.84
C THR A 267 -7.02 -26.00 8.59
N THR A 268 -7.84 -25.53 9.55
CA THR A 268 -9.30 -25.44 9.36
C THR A 268 -9.66 -24.49 8.23
N ALA A 269 -9.02 -23.32 8.14
CA ALA A 269 -9.25 -22.38 7.06
C ALA A 269 -8.86 -22.97 5.69
N ALA A 270 -7.73 -23.67 5.61
CA ALA A 270 -7.30 -24.36 4.39
C ALA A 270 -8.27 -25.47 3.99
N LEU A 271 -8.78 -26.26 4.95
CA LEU A 271 -9.76 -27.31 4.68
C LEU A 271 -11.10 -26.73 4.21
N VAL A 272 -11.63 -25.73 4.92
CA VAL A 272 -12.88 -25.04 4.54
C VAL A 272 -12.75 -24.43 3.14
N PHE A 273 -11.60 -23.81 2.84
CA PHE A 273 -11.31 -23.28 1.52
C PHE A 273 -11.28 -24.38 0.45
N ALA A 274 -10.54 -25.47 0.68
CA ALA A 274 -10.41 -26.58 -0.27
C ALA A 274 -11.75 -27.26 -0.60
N LEU A 275 -12.68 -27.30 0.36
CA LEU A 275 -14.02 -27.87 0.20
C LEU A 275 -15.03 -26.89 -0.38
N SER A 276 -14.67 -25.61 -0.57
CA SER A 276 -15.58 -24.57 -1.04
C SER A 276 -15.52 -24.38 -2.57
N PRO A 277 -16.58 -23.84 -3.22
CA PRO A 277 -16.55 -23.49 -4.64
C PRO A 277 -15.45 -22.48 -5.02
N LEU A 278 -14.93 -21.75 -4.02
CA LEU A 278 -13.86 -20.77 -4.16
C LEU A 278 -12.52 -21.42 -4.55
N ALA A 279 -12.31 -22.71 -4.24
CA ALA A 279 -11.11 -23.43 -4.64
C ALA A 279 -10.95 -23.50 -6.17
N ALA A 280 -12.05 -23.71 -6.90
CA ALA A 280 -12.05 -23.77 -8.35
C ALA A 280 -11.57 -22.45 -8.99
N LEU A 281 -11.98 -21.30 -8.43
CA LEU A 281 -11.52 -19.99 -8.90
C LEU A 281 -10.01 -19.79 -8.70
N VAL A 282 -9.46 -20.29 -7.60
CA VAL A 282 -8.01 -20.21 -7.34
C VAL A 282 -7.24 -21.12 -8.27
N ILE A 283 -7.71 -22.33 -8.52
CA ILE A 283 -7.10 -23.26 -9.49
C ILE A 283 -7.11 -22.62 -10.89
N GLN A 284 -8.25 -22.09 -11.35
CA GLN A 284 -8.33 -21.37 -12.62
C GLN A 284 -7.34 -20.19 -12.69
N ARG A 285 -7.13 -19.48 -11.57
CA ARG A 285 -6.19 -18.36 -11.50
C ARG A 285 -4.72 -18.81 -11.59
N LEU A 286 -4.40 -19.98 -11.04
CA LEU A 286 -3.07 -20.59 -11.13
C LEU A 286 -2.80 -21.10 -12.56
N ASP A 287 -3.80 -21.69 -13.20
CA ASP A 287 -3.71 -22.26 -14.56
C ASP A 287 -3.70 -21.20 -15.67
N ASN A 288 -4.13 -19.96 -15.38
CA ASN A 288 -4.15 -18.84 -16.34
C ASN A 288 -3.16 -17.72 -15.96
N PRO A 289 -1.84 -17.88 -16.23
CA PRO A 289 -0.82 -16.91 -15.84
C PRO A 289 -0.75 -15.64 -16.71
N HIS A 290 -1.81 -15.25 -17.44
CA HIS A 290 -1.88 -14.14 -18.42
C HIS A 290 -1.24 -12.77 -18.04
N SER A 291 -0.89 -12.54 -16.77
CA SER A 291 -0.21 -11.33 -16.29
C SER A 291 1.32 -11.44 -16.24
N ASN A 292 1.91 -12.62 -16.49
CA ASN A 292 3.35 -12.83 -16.34
C ASN A 292 4.15 -12.16 -17.46
N ASP A 293 3.69 -12.21 -18.71
CA ASP A 293 4.43 -11.65 -19.85
C ASP A 293 4.47 -10.12 -19.83
N ILE A 294 3.35 -9.49 -19.45
CA ILE A 294 3.28 -8.03 -19.25
C ILE A 294 4.26 -7.61 -18.15
N ARG A 295 4.24 -8.31 -17.01
CA ARG A 295 5.12 -8.02 -15.88
C ARG A 295 6.58 -8.30 -16.18
N ALA A 296 6.87 -9.37 -16.92
CA ALA A 296 8.23 -9.69 -17.34
C ALA A 296 8.78 -8.57 -18.23
N PHE A 297 7.98 -8.11 -19.21
CA PHE A 297 8.34 -6.99 -20.08
C PHE A 297 8.54 -5.69 -19.30
N THR A 298 7.59 -5.29 -18.44
CA THR A 298 7.71 -4.01 -17.72
C THR A 298 8.86 -4.04 -16.72
N VAL A 299 9.13 -5.17 -16.06
CA VAL A 299 10.27 -5.33 -15.16
C VAL A 299 11.59 -5.27 -15.93
N SER A 300 11.74 -6.00 -17.05
CA SER A 300 12.97 -5.98 -17.84
C SER A 300 13.25 -4.58 -18.38
N ALA A 301 12.25 -3.95 -18.99
CA ALA A 301 12.37 -2.58 -19.51
C ALA A 301 12.64 -1.55 -18.39
N THR A 302 12.10 -1.76 -17.18
CA THR A 302 12.42 -0.90 -16.03
C THR A 302 13.88 -1.04 -15.61
N ILE A 303 14.41 -2.27 -15.57
CA ILE A 303 15.81 -2.53 -15.21
C ILE A 303 16.75 -1.92 -16.26
N GLU A 304 16.47 -2.15 -17.55
CA GLU A 304 17.24 -1.57 -18.65
C GLU A 304 17.23 -0.04 -18.61
N ALA A 305 16.06 0.59 -18.43
CA ALA A 305 15.98 2.04 -18.29
C ALA A 305 16.76 2.54 -17.08
N ALA A 306 16.58 1.91 -15.91
CA ALA A 306 17.25 2.30 -14.66
C ALA A 306 18.79 2.17 -14.74
N ALA A 307 19.32 1.27 -15.58
CA ALA A 307 20.76 1.11 -15.78
C ALA A 307 21.44 2.36 -16.36
N HIS A 308 20.68 3.25 -17.02
CA HIS A 308 21.19 4.53 -17.53
C HIS A 308 21.30 5.63 -16.47
N SER A 309 20.65 5.48 -15.30
CA SER A 309 20.82 6.37 -14.15
C SER A 309 20.83 5.55 -12.85
N PRO A 310 21.87 4.72 -12.63
CA PRO A 310 21.84 3.69 -11.59
C PRO A 310 21.98 4.26 -10.17
N VAL A 311 22.53 5.47 -10.01
CA VAL A 311 22.79 6.05 -8.68
C VAL A 311 21.60 6.85 -8.18
N ILE A 312 21.06 7.76 -9.00
CA ILE A 312 20.01 8.71 -8.60
C ILE A 312 18.67 8.46 -9.28
N GLY A 313 18.59 7.65 -10.34
CA GLY A 313 17.37 7.45 -11.11
C GLY A 313 16.92 8.70 -11.88
N PHE A 314 15.65 8.73 -12.27
CA PHE A 314 15.05 9.72 -13.15
C PHE A 314 14.03 10.65 -12.48
N GLY A 315 13.92 10.59 -11.16
CA GLY A 315 12.95 11.32 -10.33
C GLY A 315 11.51 10.83 -10.46
N ASN A 316 11.11 10.38 -11.64
CA ASN A 316 9.77 9.90 -11.96
C ASN A 316 9.83 8.69 -12.92
N THR A 317 8.73 7.96 -13.03
CA THR A 317 8.55 6.87 -13.99
C THR A 317 8.71 7.36 -15.43
N ARG A 318 8.96 6.42 -16.34
CA ARG A 318 8.95 6.63 -17.80
C ARG A 318 7.94 5.69 -18.42
N ASN A 319 7.45 5.99 -19.62
CA ASN A 319 6.62 5.04 -20.36
C ASN A 319 7.53 4.25 -21.30
N ALA A 320 7.31 2.95 -21.44
CA ALA A 320 8.07 2.12 -22.39
C ALA A 320 7.71 2.49 -23.83
N THR A 321 8.65 2.40 -24.77
CA THR A 321 8.34 2.37 -26.20
C THR A 321 7.84 0.97 -26.55
N GLY A 322 6.69 0.89 -27.22
CA GLY A 322 5.97 -0.37 -27.42
C GLY A 322 5.41 -0.98 -26.12
N ASN A 323 5.12 -2.29 -26.17
CA ASN A 323 4.71 -3.14 -25.05
C ASN A 323 4.95 -4.64 -25.37
N HIS A 324 4.52 -5.54 -24.49
CA HIS A 324 4.68 -7.00 -24.64
C HIS A 324 4.12 -7.63 -25.94
N ARG A 325 3.30 -6.91 -26.72
CA ARG A 325 2.70 -7.39 -27.98
C ARG A 325 3.18 -6.66 -29.23
N THR A 326 3.63 -5.41 -29.09
CA THR A 326 4.04 -4.58 -30.24
C THR A 326 5.16 -3.65 -29.85
N ILE A 327 6.16 -3.52 -30.72
CA ILE A 327 7.32 -2.64 -30.51
C ILE A 327 7.07 -1.18 -30.92
N THR A 328 6.00 -0.90 -31.68
CA THR A 328 5.82 0.38 -32.39
C THR A 328 4.43 1.02 -32.29
N THR A 329 3.40 0.29 -31.87
CA THR A 329 2.02 0.84 -31.87
C THR A 329 1.65 1.35 -30.49
N GLY A 330 1.10 2.57 -30.40
CA GLY A 330 0.43 3.09 -29.21
C GLY A 330 -1.04 2.60 -29.12
N LYS A 331 -1.82 3.11 -28.16
CA LYS A 331 -3.26 2.81 -28.10
C LYS A 331 -3.95 3.26 -29.39
N THR A 332 -4.67 2.34 -30.04
CA THR A 332 -5.56 2.62 -31.16
C THR A 332 -6.97 2.11 -30.82
N ASP A 333 -7.99 2.52 -31.59
CA ASP A 333 -9.36 2.05 -31.40
C ASP A 333 -9.48 0.52 -31.54
N TRP A 334 -8.63 -0.09 -32.40
CA TRP A 334 -8.58 -1.53 -32.62
C TRP A 334 -7.64 -2.27 -31.65
N CYS A 335 -6.72 -1.58 -30.98
CA CYS A 335 -5.86 -2.15 -29.94
C CYS A 335 -5.71 -1.21 -28.73
N THR A 336 -6.74 -1.19 -27.89
CA THR A 336 -6.74 -0.43 -26.63
C THR A 336 -5.70 -0.92 -25.61
N GLY A 337 -5.24 -2.16 -25.77
CA GLY A 337 -4.15 -2.78 -25.01
C GLY A 337 -2.75 -2.53 -25.57
N CYS A 338 -2.61 -1.88 -26.73
CA CYS A 338 -1.32 -1.53 -27.35
C CYS A 338 -0.69 -0.26 -26.75
N GLY A 339 -1.06 0.14 -25.53
CA GLY A 339 -0.48 1.32 -24.90
C GLY A 339 0.96 1.11 -24.43
N HIS A 340 1.70 2.21 -24.33
CA HIS A 340 3.02 2.32 -23.70
C HIS A 340 2.88 2.24 -22.17
N PRO A 341 3.20 1.10 -21.53
CA PRO A 341 2.99 0.94 -20.10
C PRO A 341 3.98 1.83 -19.31
N PRO A 342 3.57 2.35 -18.14
CA PRO A 342 4.50 3.02 -17.25
C PRO A 342 5.49 2.01 -16.67
N LEU A 343 6.77 2.33 -16.74
CA LEU A 343 7.86 1.59 -16.12
C LEU A 343 7.92 1.89 -14.62
N GLY A 344 8.17 0.86 -13.82
CA GLY A 344 8.20 0.95 -12.35
C GLY A 344 6.84 0.82 -11.65
N SER A 345 5.73 0.55 -12.36
CA SER A 345 4.39 0.43 -11.72
C SER A 345 4.09 -0.94 -11.09
N ASP A 346 4.89 -1.97 -11.38
CA ASP A 346 4.63 -3.36 -10.95
C ASP A 346 5.16 -3.72 -9.56
N GLY A 347 5.70 -2.74 -8.83
CA GLY A 347 6.37 -2.97 -7.55
C GLY A 347 7.13 -1.75 -7.07
N GLN A 348 7.11 -1.54 -5.76
CA GLN A 348 7.87 -0.49 -5.09
C GLN A 348 9.39 -0.57 -5.37
N LEU A 349 9.95 -1.78 -5.53
CA LEU A 349 11.37 -1.94 -5.89
C LEU A 349 11.64 -1.35 -7.27
N TRP A 350 10.83 -1.72 -8.25
CA TRP A 350 10.95 -1.27 -9.64
C TRP A 350 10.76 0.24 -9.73
N LEU A 351 9.78 0.77 -8.99
CA LEU A 351 9.59 2.21 -8.84
C LEU A 351 10.83 2.88 -8.27
N LEU A 352 11.43 2.35 -7.21
CA LEU A 352 12.62 2.95 -6.59
C LEU A 352 13.83 2.90 -7.52
N LEU A 353 14.03 1.80 -8.24
CA LEU A 353 15.14 1.68 -9.19
C LEU A 353 15.05 2.74 -10.30
N ILE A 354 13.88 2.91 -10.92
CA ILE A 354 13.75 3.90 -12.00
C ILE A 354 13.70 5.33 -11.49
N THR A 355 13.08 5.59 -10.33
CA THR A 355 12.91 6.97 -9.83
C THR A 355 14.09 7.46 -9.00
N GLN A 356 14.71 6.59 -8.21
CA GLN A 356 15.73 6.93 -7.20
C GLN A 356 17.03 6.13 -7.34
N GLY A 357 17.16 5.31 -8.38
CA GLY A 357 18.31 4.45 -8.59
C GLY A 357 18.43 3.34 -7.55
N VAL A 358 19.54 2.62 -7.63
CA VAL A 358 19.95 1.59 -6.66
C VAL A 358 20.11 2.20 -5.28
N THR A 359 20.58 3.45 -5.18
CA THR A 359 20.72 4.16 -3.89
C THR A 359 19.38 4.25 -3.16
N GLY A 360 18.32 4.71 -3.84
CA GLY A 360 17.00 4.80 -3.23
C GLY A 360 16.43 3.44 -2.82
N ALA A 361 16.61 2.42 -3.67
CA ALA A 361 16.20 1.05 -3.36
C ALA A 361 16.91 0.50 -2.11
N VAL A 362 18.24 0.66 -2.01
CA VAL A 362 19.03 0.23 -0.85
C VAL A 362 18.62 0.98 0.41
N LEU A 363 18.44 2.31 0.35
CA LEU A 363 18.02 3.10 1.51
C LEU A 363 16.64 2.66 2.02
N TYR A 364 15.70 2.40 1.12
CA TYR A 364 14.37 1.90 1.46
C TYR A 364 14.44 0.52 2.14
N VAL A 365 15.15 -0.43 1.53
CA VAL A 365 15.33 -1.78 2.09
C VAL A 365 16.04 -1.72 3.43
N ALA A 366 17.12 -0.95 3.54
CA ALA A 366 17.88 -0.79 4.77
C ALA A 366 17.04 -0.19 5.91
N PHE A 367 16.13 0.73 5.60
CA PHE A 367 15.21 1.29 6.58
C PHE A 367 14.31 0.22 7.20
N PHE A 368 13.59 -0.54 6.36
CA PHE A 368 12.65 -1.58 6.82
C PHE A 368 13.36 -2.81 7.41
N ALA A 369 14.42 -3.31 6.77
CA ALA A 369 15.22 -4.42 7.30
C ALA A 369 15.92 -4.02 8.61
N GLY A 370 16.38 -2.77 8.71
CA GLY A 370 16.91 -2.20 9.93
C GLY A 370 15.87 -2.14 11.04
N ALA A 371 14.60 -1.86 10.74
CA ALA A 371 13.50 -1.93 11.71
C ALA A 371 13.23 -3.38 12.16
N VAL A 372 13.17 -4.34 11.21
CA VAL A 372 13.04 -5.78 11.52
C VAL A 372 14.13 -6.19 12.50
N ARG A 373 15.40 -5.93 12.19
CA ARG A 373 16.54 -6.31 13.02
C ARG A 373 16.46 -5.75 14.43
N ARG A 374 16.10 -4.47 14.58
CA ARG A 374 16.02 -3.79 15.88
C ARG A 374 14.89 -4.32 16.75
N HIS A 375 13.74 -4.63 16.15
CA HIS A 375 12.54 -5.04 16.87
C HIS A 375 12.34 -6.57 16.87
N TRP A 376 13.25 -7.35 16.25
CA TRP A 376 13.13 -8.81 16.14
C TRP A 376 13.02 -9.53 17.49
N ARG A 377 13.58 -8.99 18.56
CA ARG A 377 13.53 -9.61 19.89
C ARG A 377 12.24 -9.30 20.65
N ASP A 378 11.46 -8.31 20.21
CA ASP A 378 10.20 -7.95 20.85
C ASP A 378 9.13 -9.02 20.60
N ARG A 379 8.65 -9.64 21.69
CA ARG A 379 7.63 -10.69 21.67
C ARG A 379 6.25 -10.19 22.12
N SER A 380 6.11 -8.89 22.41
CA SER A 380 4.80 -8.31 22.67
C SER A 380 3.91 -8.43 21.42
N PRO A 381 2.57 -8.46 21.56
CA PRO A 381 1.67 -8.50 20.40
C PRO A 381 1.92 -7.37 19.39
N VAL A 382 2.27 -6.16 19.88
CA VAL A 382 2.61 -5.00 19.03
C VAL A 382 3.96 -5.20 18.33
N GLY A 383 4.97 -5.72 19.04
CA GLY A 383 6.27 -6.05 18.47
C GLY A 383 6.20 -7.10 17.35
N LEU A 384 5.48 -8.20 17.61
CA LEU A 384 5.25 -9.26 16.63
C LEU A 384 4.50 -8.74 15.39
N ALA A 385 3.41 -8.00 15.59
CA ALA A 385 2.64 -7.41 14.51
C ALA A 385 3.45 -6.41 13.68
N GLY A 386 4.14 -5.48 14.35
CA GLY A 386 4.94 -4.48 13.65
C GLY A 386 6.09 -5.11 12.85
N VAL A 387 6.83 -6.07 13.42
CA VAL A 387 7.90 -6.77 12.69
C VAL A 387 7.34 -7.53 11.50
N LEU A 388 6.19 -8.21 11.64
CA LEU A 388 5.51 -8.85 10.53
C LEU A 388 5.18 -7.85 9.42
N VAL A 389 4.63 -6.67 9.75
CA VAL A 389 4.35 -5.64 8.73
C VAL A 389 5.63 -5.20 8.02
N MET A 390 6.75 -5.01 8.74
CA MET A 390 8.03 -4.67 8.11
C MET A 390 8.52 -5.77 7.14
N LEU A 391 8.31 -7.05 7.46
CA LEU A 391 8.59 -8.16 6.54
C LEU A 391 7.65 -8.15 5.32
N LEU A 392 6.36 -7.85 5.53
CA LEU A 392 5.39 -7.73 4.44
C LEU A 392 5.76 -6.60 3.49
N VAL A 393 6.32 -5.47 3.96
CA VAL A 393 6.84 -4.42 3.07
C VAL A 393 7.92 -4.96 2.14
N LEU A 394 8.89 -5.70 2.71
CA LEU A 394 10.01 -6.28 1.98
C LEU A 394 9.57 -7.38 1.00
N LEU A 395 8.47 -8.07 1.29
CA LEU A 395 7.84 -9.01 0.34
C LEU A 395 7.09 -8.24 -0.76
N TYR A 396 6.24 -7.30 -0.37
CA TYR A 396 5.31 -6.65 -1.29
C TYR A 396 6.00 -5.70 -2.25
N MET A 397 7.18 -5.18 -1.93
CA MET A 397 7.90 -4.29 -2.83
C MET A 397 8.21 -4.89 -4.21
N PHE A 398 8.19 -6.22 -4.35
CA PHE A 398 8.40 -6.89 -5.63
C PHE A 398 7.14 -6.96 -6.52
N VAL A 399 5.94 -6.82 -5.93
CA VAL A 399 4.68 -7.13 -6.61
C VAL A 399 3.61 -6.03 -6.51
N TYR A 400 3.78 -5.08 -5.59
CA TYR A 400 2.90 -3.94 -5.36
C TYR A 400 3.71 -2.66 -5.31
N ASP A 401 3.21 -1.63 -5.99
CA ASP A 401 3.55 -0.25 -5.65
C ASP A 401 3.01 0.04 -4.23
N GLY A 402 3.90 0.52 -3.35
CA GLY A 402 3.54 0.84 -1.97
C GLY A 402 2.84 2.18 -1.86
N LEU A 403 2.96 3.06 -2.86
CA LEU A 403 2.20 4.30 -2.91
C LEU A 403 0.77 4.03 -3.40
N VAL A 404 -0.26 4.66 -2.83
CA VAL A 404 -0.21 5.74 -1.83
C VAL A 404 -0.53 5.23 -0.42
N THR A 405 -1.53 4.35 -0.33
CA THR A 405 -2.12 3.95 0.95
C THR A 405 -1.33 2.87 1.71
N PRO A 406 -0.74 1.83 1.09
CA PRO A 406 0.02 0.82 1.84
C PRO A 406 1.23 1.38 2.57
N LEU A 407 1.99 2.28 1.94
CA LEU A 407 3.16 2.91 2.55
C LEU A 407 2.79 3.72 3.80
N SER A 408 1.60 4.31 3.81
CA SER A 408 1.06 4.97 4.99
C SER A 408 0.92 4.00 6.16
N LEU A 409 0.33 2.83 5.92
CA LEU A 409 0.15 1.80 6.95
C LEU A 409 1.48 1.19 7.39
N TYR A 410 2.42 1.00 6.47
CA TYR A 410 3.78 0.55 6.80
C TYR A 410 4.46 1.51 7.78
N LEU A 411 4.43 2.80 7.50
CA LEU A 411 5.11 3.80 8.32
C LEU A 411 4.39 4.09 9.64
N ILE A 412 3.05 4.01 9.68
CA ILE A 412 2.29 4.01 10.94
C ILE A 412 2.66 2.78 11.79
N SER A 413 2.84 1.61 11.16
CA SER A 413 3.29 0.38 11.84
C SER A 413 4.71 0.51 12.39
N PHE A 414 5.61 1.16 11.64
CA PHE A 414 6.94 1.50 12.12
C PHE A 414 6.89 2.47 13.31
N ALA A 415 6.01 3.48 13.28
CA ALA A 415 5.82 4.39 14.40
C ALA A 415 5.31 3.65 15.65
N LEU A 416 4.41 2.67 15.50
CA LEU A 416 3.98 1.79 16.60
C LEU A 416 5.14 1.00 17.21
N LEU A 417 6.03 0.43 16.39
CA LEU A 417 7.25 -0.25 16.86
C LEU A 417 8.16 0.69 17.66
N TRP A 418 8.40 1.89 17.14
CA TRP A 418 9.23 2.90 17.80
C TRP A 418 8.65 3.29 19.18
N ARG A 419 7.32 3.52 19.22
CA ARG A 419 6.57 3.81 20.46
C ARG A 419 6.55 2.64 21.44
N ASN A 420 6.89 1.42 21.02
CA ASN A 420 6.89 0.23 21.87
C ASN A 420 8.20 0.01 22.62
N THR A 421 9.30 0.47 22.03
CA THR A 421 10.63 0.45 22.66
C THR A 421 10.89 1.63 23.59
N THR A 422 9.89 2.50 23.79
CA THR A 422 9.92 3.69 24.66
C THR A 422 8.76 3.63 25.65
#